data_AF-A0A8C5AYM4-F1
#
_entry.id   AF-A0A8C5AYM4-F1
#
_cell.length_a   1.000
_cell.length_b   1.000
_cell.length_c   1.000
_cell.angle_alpha   90.00
_cell.angle_beta   90.00
_cell.angle_gamma   90.00
#
_symmetry.space_group_name_H-M   'P 1'
#
loop_
_entity.id
_entity.type
_entity.pdbx_description
1 polymer ?
#
loop_
_entity_poly.entity_id
_entity_poly.type
_entity_poly.pdbx_seq_one_letter_code
_entity_poly.pdbx_strand_id
1 'polypeptide(L)'
;MSCVTMDANNIMPILKKKLAFLSGGKDRRSGLILTIPLCSDQTNLEELSTTLHYLLSIPSERCKARGFTVIVDGRKSQWNIVKTVVLMLQNVIPAEVSLVCVVKPDEFWDKKVTHFCFWKEKDRLGFEVILVSANKLTRYIEPCQLTDEFGGSLEYDHIDWLNKRLVFEKFTTESTSLLDELSVINDGLLEKDRYDLLSELQQRRFNGSEGGGAPWCPMEEELLAQPQVLRLLDSLREQYTRYQEARRLRSKRSQLEEVHAKVTQVVQWLEGPGCDQLKTSGAIGDSLRESQDLQHQHELIESQHSEWFAVYVELNQQIAALLSGGEEEEQEELRLLQQQLSDVCYRQANQLEHRQTLLQSAQSFHGSYFDKNIIFVDCYTSVHVSDTLSLGCNVSRPLRWD
;
A
#
# COMPACT_ATOMS: atom_id res chain seq x y z
N MET A 1 22.38 22.00 -17.71
CA MET A 1 23.21 20.86 -17.23
C MET A 1 22.43 20.24 -16.10
N SER A 2 21.98 19.00 -16.25
CA SER A 2 21.32 18.24 -15.18
C SER A 2 22.32 18.12 -14.02
N CYS A 3 22.01 18.77 -12.90
CA CYS A 3 22.78 18.62 -11.66
C CYS A 3 22.64 17.16 -11.24
N VAL A 4 23.66 16.35 -11.48
CA VAL A 4 23.77 15.03 -10.84
C VAL A 4 23.86 15.33 -9.35
N THR A 5 22.79 15.08 -8.61
CA THR A 5 22.77 15.21 -7.15
C THR A 5 23.75 14.20 -6.56
N MET A 6 24.84 14.69 -5.96
CA MET A 6 25.77 13.83 -5.22
C MET A 6 25.08 13.35 -3.94
N ASP A 7 25.10 12.04 -3.71
CA ASP A 7 24.54 11.39 -2.50
C ASP A 7 25.63 11.26 -1.42
N ALA A 8 25.27 11.56 -0.17
CA ALA A 8 26.14 11.45 1.00
C ALA A 8 26.76 10.05 1.13
N ASN A 9 26.01 8.98 0.79
CA ASN A 9 26.50 7.61 0.88
C ASN A 9 27.70 7.38 -0.04
N ASN A 10 27.68 7.95 -1.25
CA ASN A 10 28.73 7.76 -2.26
C ASN A 10 30.05 8.44 -1.86
N ILE A 11 29.97 9.54 -1.11
CA ILE A 11 31.14 10.31 -0.67
C ILE A 11 31.38 10.24 0.84
N MET A 12 30.71 9.32 1.55
CA MET A 12 30.81 9.18 3.00
C MET A 12 32.26 9.10 3.51
N PRO A 13 33.20 8.36 2.87
CA PRO A 13 34.60 8.33 3.32
C PRO A 13 35.28 9.70 3.28
N ILE A 14 34.89 10.56 2.33
CA ILE A 14 35.40 11.92 2.19
C ILE A 14 34.75 12.82 3.24
N LEU A 15 33.42 12.74 3.40
CA LEU A 15 32.69 13.55 4.38
C LEU A 15 33.21 13.32 5.80
N LYS A 16 33.49 12.07 6.19
CA LYS A 16 34.07 11.72 7.51
C LYS A 16 35.37 12.45 7.86
N LYS A 17 36.11 12.94 6.86
CA LYS A 17 37.37 13.69 7.07
C LYS A 17 37.13 15.13 7.57
N LYS A 18 35.88 15.62 7.59
CA LYS A 18 35.53 16.99 8.02
C LYS A 18 36.34 18.08 7.28
N LEU A 19 36.57 17.91 5.98
CA LEU A 19 37.36 18.88 5.18
C LEU A 19 36.68 20.26 5.08
N ALA A 20 35.35 20.26 5.11
CA ALA A 20 34.52 21.44 5.30
C ALA A 20 33.20 21.04 5.97
N PHE A 21 32.50 21.99 6.58
CA PHE A 21 31.19 21.73 7.17
C PHE A 21 30.30 22.97 7.26
N LEU A 22 28.98 22.74 7.23
CA LEU A 22 27.95 23.72 7.56
C LEU A 22 27.52 23.49 9.00
N SER A 23 27.73 24.45 9.89
CA SER A 23 27.37 24.31 11.31
C SER A 23 25.89 24.51 11.59
N GLY A 24 25.11 24.99 10.62
CA GLY A 24 23.74 25.48 10.81
C GLY A 24 23.65 26.94 11.26
N GLY A 25 24.79 27.54 11.63
CA GLY A 25 24.88 28.95 12.02
C GLY A 25 24.71 29.92 10.84
N LYS A 26 24.28 31.14 11.16
CA LYS A 26 24.07 32.24 10.22
C LYS A 26 24.86 33.49 10.62
N ASP A 27 25.36 34.22 9.63
CA ASP A 27 25.94 35.54 9.84
C ASP A 27 24.83 36.58 10.17
N ARG A 28 25.22 37.82 10.48
CA ARG A 28 24.28 38.91 10.79
C ARG A 28 23.34 39.29 9.64
N ARG A 29 23.67 38.90 8.41
CA ARG A 29 22.85 39.12 7.19
C ARG A 29 21.98 37.91 6.89
N SER A 30 21.93 36.94 7.81
CA SER A 30 21.29 35.63 7.63
C SER A 30 21.89 34.78 6.52
N GLY A 31 23.13 35.04 6.12
CA GLY A 31 23.92 34.20 5.22
C GLY A 31 24.47 32.98 5.93
N LEU A 32 24.68 31.89 5.20
CA LEU A 32 25.11 30.61 5.75
C LEU A 32 26.58 30.63 6.16
N ILE A 33 26.94 29.93 7.24
CA ILE A 33 28.33 29.79 7.68
C ILE A 33 28.89 28.45 7.21
N LEU A 34 29.94 28.52 6.39
CA LEU A 34 30.71 27.37 5.92
C LEU A 34 32.12 27.43 6.51
N THR A 35 32.54 26.38 7.20
CA THR A 35 33.87 26.32 7.83
C THR A 35 34.76 25.31 7.13
N ILE A 36 36.00 25.69 6.84
CA ILE A 36 37.05 24.87 6.24
C ILE A 36 38.21 24.78 7.24
N PRO A 37 38.27 23.74 8.08
CA PRO A 37 39.37 23.54 9.02
C PRO A 37 40.60 22.97 8.30
N LEU A 38 41.60 23.82 8.01
CA LEU A 38 42.79 23.37 7.30
C LEU A 38 43.79 22.71 8.25
N CYS A 39 44.22 21.51 7.89
CA CYS A 39 45.29 20.78 8.57
C CYS A 39 46.28 20.22 7.53
N SER A 40 47.57 20.52 7.69
CA SER A 40 48.59 20.27 6.65
C SER A 40 48.76 18.80 6.25
N ASP A 41 48.40 17.87 7.14
CA ASP A 41 48.46 16.42 6.98
C ASP A 41 47.19 15.81 6.36
N GLN A 42 46.07 16.52 6.38
CA GLN A 42 44.75 16.00 5.97
C GLN A 42 44.15 16.70 4.74
N THR A 43 44.70 17.84 4.31
CA THR A 43 44.08 18.67 3.26
C THR A 43 44.37 18.13 1.86
N ASN A 44 43.50 17.25 1.35
CA ASN A 44 43.42 16.92 -0.07
C ASN A 44 42.47 17.91 -0.79
N LEU A 45 42.99 18.66 -1.76
CA LEU A 45 42.23 19.70 -2.48
C LEU A 45 41.11 19.14 -3.37
N GLU A 46 41.27 17.95 -3.92
CA GLU A 46 40.25 17.31 -4.76
C GLU A 46 39.07 16.82 -3.90
N GLU A 47 39.36 16.20 -2.76
CA GLU A 47 38.35 15.79 -1.78
C GLU A 47 37.67 17.00 -1.12
N LEU A 48 38.40 18.10 -0.90
CA LEU A 48 37.81 19.36 -0.45
C LEU A 48 36.82 19.91 -1.49
N SER A 49 37.20 19.94 -2.76
CA SER A 49 36.30 20.36 -3.85
C SER A 49 35.03 19.52 -3.88
N THR A 50 35.16 18.19 -3.74
CA THR A 50 34.03 17.26 -3.67
C THR A 50 33.13 17.55 -2.46
N THR A 51 33.73 17.75 -1.28
CA THR A 51 33.00 18.14 -0.06
C THR A 51 32.24 19.44 -0.26
N LEU A 52 32.86 20.46 -0.85
CA LEU A 52 32.23 21.75 -1.11
C LEU A 52 31.06 21.62 -2.08
N HIS A 53 31.24 20.91 -3.21
CA HIS A 53 30.14 20.67 -4.16
C HIS A 53 28.94 20.01 -3.52
N TYR A 54 29.17 19.01 -2.66
CA TYR A 54 28.10 18.35 -1.93
C TYR A 54 27.43 19.29 -0.93
N LEU A 55 28.19 19.94 -0.05
CA LEU A 55 27.63 20.82 0.98
C LEU A 55 26.84 21.99 0.37
N LEU A 56 27.29 22.54 -0.76
CA LEU A 56 26.61 23.64 -1.45
C LEU A 56 25.35 23.20 -2.21
N SER A 57 25.17 21.90 -2.41
CA SER A 57 23.93 21.34 -2.97
C SER A 57 22.81 21.24 -1.95
N ILE A 58 23.13 21.25 -0.64
CA ILE A 58 22.15 21.04 0.44
C ILE A 58 21.20 22.24 0.60
N PRO A 59 21.67 23.50 0.72
CA PRO A 59 20.75 24.62 0.89
C PRO A 59 19.99 24.93 -0.40
N SER A 60 18.74 25.38 -0.28
CA SER A 60 17.96 25.94 -1.39
C SER A 60 18.60 27.20 -1.96
N GLU A 61 18.16 27.51 -3.17
CA GLU A 61 18.46 28.77 -3.83
C GLU A 61 18.07 30.01 -2.98
N ARG A 62 16.98 29.92 -2.18
CA ARG A 62 16.57 30.99 -1.27
C ARG A 62 17.59 31.24 -0.15
N CYS A 63 18.14 30.16 0.41
CA CYS A 63 19.20 30.24 1.42
C CYS A 63 20.50 30.75 0.80
N LYS A 64 20.87 30.24 -0.38
CA LYS A 64 22.06 30.67 -1.14
C LYS A 64 22.03 32.14 -1.54
N ALA A 65 20.85 32.69 -1.86
CA ALA A 65 20.68 34.10 -2.24
C ALA A 65 21.06 35.09 -1.12
N ARG A 66 21.11 34.66 0.14
CA ARG A 66 21.61 35.47 1.28
C ARG A 66 23.14 35.43 1.40
N GLY A 67 23.75 34.54 0.63
CA GLY A 67 25.17 34.32 0.53
C GLY A 67 25.78 33.50 1.66
N PHE A 68 27.08 33.27 1.55
CA PHE A 68 27.91 32.53 2.49
C PHE A 68 28.93 33.45 3.15
N THR A 69 29.13 33.23 4.44
CA THR A 69 30.35 33.60 5.15
C THR A 69 31.20 32.34 5.30
N VAL A 70 32.39 32.33 4.67
CA VAL A 70 33.31 31.18 4.70
C VAL A 70 34.41 31.44 5.71
N ILE A 71 34.57 30.55 6.70
CA ILE A 71 35.67 30.58 7.66
C ILE A 71 36.74 29.61 7.19
N VAL A 72 37.92 30.11 6.84
CA VAL A 72 39.08 29.29 6.47
C VAL A 72 40.03 29.26 7.67
N ASP A 73 40.03 28.18 8.43
CA ASP A 73 40.91 28.04 9.60
C ASP A 73 42.31 27.59 9.19
N GLY A 74 43.20 28.57 8.98
CA GLY A 74 44.58 28.34 8.61
C GLY A 74 45.53 28.13 9.80
N ARG A 75 45.04 28.04 11.05
CA ARG A 75 45.90 27.96 12.24
C ARG A 75 46.88 26.78 12.23
N LYS A 76 46.48 25.66 11.62
CA LYS A 76 47.28 24.42 11.52
C LYS A 76 47.76 24.12 10.09
N SER A 77 47.76 25.13 9.23
CA SER A 77 48.06 24.97 7.79
C SER A 77 49.18 25.89 7.31
N GLN A 78 49.82 25.50 6.20
CA GLN A 78 50.77 26.34 5.49
C GLN A 78 50.05 27.43 4.71
N TRP A 79 50.66 28.62 4.65
CA TRP A 79 50.06 29.78 3.98
C TRP A 79 49.73 29.56 2.50
N ASN A 80 50.57 28.81 1.78
CA ASN A 80 50.31 28.50 0.37
C ASN A 80 49.03 27.68 0.20
N ILE A 81 48.73 26.75 1.11
CA ILE A 81 47.49 25.97 1.09
C ILE A 81 46.30 26.90 1.34
N VAL A 82 46.38 27.79 2.34
CA VAL A 82 45.34 28.78 2.64
C VAL A 82 45.02 29.63 1.40
N LYS A 83 46.05 30.14 0.72
CA LYS A 83 45.90 30.90 -0.53
C LYS A 83 45.21 30.09 -1.62
N THR A 84 45.66 28.87 -1.86
CA THR A 84 45.06 27.98 -2.86
C THR A 84 43.59 27.72 -2.57
N VAL A 85 43.23 27.50 -1.30
CA VAL A 85 41.83 27.29 -0.90
C VAL A 85 41.00 28.56 -1.12
N VAL A 86 41.49 29.75 -0.73
CA VAL A 86 40.77 31.01 -0.97
C VAL A 86 40.56 31.26 -2.47
N LEU A 87 41.56 30.98 -3.31
CA LEU A 87 41.43 31.06 -4.78
C LEU A 87 40.46 30.00 -5.33
N MET A 88 40.42 28.81 -4.74
CA MET A 88 39.47 27.76 -5.12
C MET A 88 38.02 28.21 -4.87
N LEU A 89 37.73 28.95 -3.79
CA LEU A 89 36.38 29.45 -3.50
C LEU A 89 35.83 30.35 -4.61
N GLN A 90 36.70 31.07 -5.32
CA GLN A 90 36.31 31.86 -6.49
C GLN A 90 35.76 31.02 -7.63
N ASN A 91 36.22 29.76 -7.78
CA ASN A 91 35.73 28.89 -8.84
C ASN A 91 34.53 28.06 -8.40
N VAL A 92 34.45 27.71 -7.10
CA VAL A 92 33.47 26.76 -6.56
C VAL A 92 32.22 27.45 -6.00
N ILE A 93 32.32 28.68 -5.50
CA ILE A 93 31.25 29.39 -4.76
C ILE A 93 31.06 30.89 -5.14
N PRO A 94 31.45 31.39 -6.32
CA PRO A 94 31.65 32.83 -6.53
C PRO A 94 30.39 33.70 -6.42
N ALA A 95 29.22 33.22 -6.83
CA ALA A 95 28.02 34.05 -6.88
C ALA A 95 27.36 34.22 -5.50
N GLU A 96 27.68 33.31 -4.57
CA GLU A 96 27.05 33.22 -3.27
C GLU A 96 27.99 33.61 -2.13
N VAL A 97 29.32 33.65 -2.28
CA VAL A 97 30.20 34.07 -1.17
C VAL A 97 30.21 35.58 -0.99
N SER A 98 29.95 36.02 0.23
CA SER A 98 30.02 37.44 0.59
C SER A 98 31.27 37.82 1.37
N LEU A 99 31.70 36.95 2.28
CA LEU A 99 32.81 37.20 3.19
C LEU A 99 33.62 35.93 3.39
N VAL A 100 34.95 36.04 3.30
CA VAL A 100 35.90 35.00 3.66
C VAL A 100 36.72 35.45 4.85
N CYS A 101 36.56 34.77 5.98
CA CYS A 101 37.32 34.99 7.20
C CYS A 101 38.48 34.00 7.28
N VAL A 102 39.68 34.47 6.97
CA VAL A 102 40.90 33.66 7.12
C VAL A 102 41.37 33.74 8.57
N VAL A 103 41.19 32.65 9.32
CA VAL A 103 41.62 32.55 10.71
C VAL A 103 43.11 32.24 10.75
N LYS A 104 43.84 33.11 11.43
CA LYS A 104 45.29 33.01 11.55
C LYS A 104 45.73 32.68 12.97
N PRO A 105 46.91 32.04 13.15
CA PRO A 105 47.61 32.01 14.42
C PRO A 105 47.79 33.42 15.00
N ASP A 106 47.82 33.53 16.33
CA ASP A 106 48.07 34.81 17.01
C ASP A 106 49.48 35.33 16.69
N GLU A 107 50.48 34.44 16.68
CA GLU A 107 51.88 34.69 16.31
C GLU A 107 52.12 34.51 14.79
N PHE A 108 51.49 35.35 13.97
CA PHE A 108 51.40 35.12 12.52
C PHE A 108 52.72 35.27 11.73
N TRP A 109 52.86 34.45 10.67
CA TRP A 109 53.98 34.39 9.71
C TRP A 109 54.36 35.76 9.14
N ASP A 110 55.57 36.22 9.46
CA ASP A 110 56.26 37.43 8.99
C ASP A 110 55.40 38.68 8.67
N LYS A 111 55.62 39.76 9.43
CA LYS A 111 54.98 41.08 9.28
C LYS A 111 55.08 41.70 7.86
N LYS A 112 55.94 41.17 6.98
CA LYS A 112 56.08 41.61 5.58
C LYS A 112 55.13 40.88 4.60
N VAL A 113 54.65 39.67 4.95
CA VAL A 113 53.76 38.86 4.11
C VAL A 113 52.31 39.36 4.19
N THR A 114 51.90 39.90 5.34
CA THR A 114 50.50 40.26 5.67
C THR A 114 49.91 41.44 4.88
N HIS A 115 50.70 42.47 4.56
CA HIS A 115 50.19 43.66 3.85
C HIS A 115 49.93 43.43 2.35
N PHE A 116 50.45 42.36 1.77
CA PHE A 116 50.41 42.14 0.31
C PHE A 116 49.42 41.07 -0.16
N CYS A 117 48.89 40.24 0.73
CA CYS A 117 48.52 38.89 0.34
C CYS A 117 47.18 38.67 -0.37
N PHE A 118 46.31 39.67 -0.45
CA PHE A 118 45.11 39.58 -1.30
C PHE A 118 44.75 40.93 -1.95
N TRP A 119 45.46 42.02 -1.65
CA TRP A 119 45.14 43.35 -2.19
C TRP A 119 45.28 43.44 -3.72
N LYS A 120 46.23 42.71 -4.32
CA LYS A 120 46.37 42.64 -5.79
C LYS A 120 45.26 41.82 -6.47
N GLU A 121 44.60 40.93 -5.74
CA GLU A 121 43.55 40.03 -6.23
C GLU A 121 42.16 40.40 -5.71
N LYS A 122 42.05 41.38 -4.80
CA LYS A 122 40.81 41.79 -4.13
C LYS A 122 39.71 42.17 -5.13
N ASP A 123 40.08 42.91 -6.17
CA ASP A 123 39.13 43.32 -7.23
C ASP A 123 38.79 42.17 -8.19
N ARG A 124 39.51 41.05 -8.14
CA ARG A 124 39.29 39.86 -8.97
C ARG A 124 38.46 38.78 -8.28
N LEU A 125 38.55 38.63 -6.96
CA LEU A 125 37.96 37.52 -6.21
C LEU A 125 36.42 37.55 -6.12
N GLY A 126 35.79 38.71 -6.26
CA GLY A 126 34.33 38.85 -6.21
C GLY A 126 33.72 38.83 -4.81
N PHE A 127 34.52 38.62 -3.76
CA PHE A 127 34.10 38.63 -2.35
C PHE A 127 35.09 39.33 -1.43
N GLU A 128 34.65 39.74 -0.24
CA GLU A 128 35.51 40.35 0.77
C GLU A 128 36.35 39.29 1.49
N VAL A 129 37.64 39.57 1.72
CA VAL A 129 38.54 38.69 2.50
C VAL A 129 39.10 39.46 3.69
N ILE A 130 38.94 38.90 4.89
CA ILE A 130 39.51 39.44 6.12
C ILE A 130 40.46 38.44 6.79
N LEU A 131 41.55 38.94 7.36
CA LEU A 131 42.46 38.15 8.19
C LEU A 131 42.16 38.46 9.67
N VAL A 132 41.83 37.43 10.44
CA VAL A 132 41.31 37.60 11.81
C VAL A 132 41.84 36.50 12.73
N SER A 133 42.05 36.81 14.02
CA SER A 133 42.30 35.75 15.01
C SER A 133 41.00 35.09 15.42
N ALA A 134 41.03 33.83 15.86
CA ALA A 134 39.81 33.07 16.20
C ALA A 134 38.88 33.85 17.15
N ASN A 135 39.43 34.40 18.23
CA ASN A 135 38.69 35.15 19.25
C ASN A 135 38.07 36.48 18.77
N LYS A 136 38.40 36.94 17.56
CA LYS A 136 37.86 38.18 16.98
C LYS A 136 36.75 37.92 15.96
N LEU A 137 36.43 36.66 15.64
CA LEU A 137 35.34 36.30 14.73
C LEU A 137 33.96 36.75 15.26
N THR A 138 33.80 36.78 16.59
CA THR A 138 32.58 37.26 17.27
C THR A 138 32.22 38.72 16.99
N ARG A 139 33.13 39.49 16.38
CA ARG A 139 32.87 40.86 15.90
C ARG A 139 32.01 40.87 14.64
N TYR A 140 32.07 39.81 13.84
CA TYR A 140 31.41 39.67 12.55
C TYR A 140 30.22 38.71 12.60
N ILE A 141 30.34 37.65 13.41
CA ILE A 141 29.33 36.60 13.59
C ILE A 141 28.87 36.62 15.05
N GLU A 142 27.58 36.45 15.31
CA GLU A 142 27.07 36.37 16.69
C GLU A 142 27.60 35.12 17.40
N PRO A 143 27.98 35.21 18.69
CA PRO A 143 28.53 34.05 19.42
C PRO A 143 27.63 32.81 19.38
N CYS A 144 26.30 32.97 19.41
CA CYS A 144 25.35 31.86 19.35
C CYS A 144 25.24 31.18 17.97
N GLN A 145 25.82 31.78 16.93
CA GLN A 145 25.85 31.25 15.56
C GLN A 145 27.23 30.70 15.18
N LEU A 146 28.20 30.77 16.10
CA LEU A 146 29.59 30.40 15.87
C LEU A 146 29.95 29.21 16.76
N THR A 147 30.77 28.30 16.25
CA THR A 147 31.20 27.12 17.01
C THR A 147 32.27 27.47 18.04
N ASP A 148 32.48 26.58 19.01
CA ASP A 148 33.30 26.82 20.21
C ASP A 148 34.79 27.07 19.88
N GLU A 149 35.32 26.45 18.82
CA GLU A 149 36.73 26.61 18.41
C GLU A 149 37.07 28.03 17.92
N PHE A 150 36.04 28.87 17.72
CA PHE A 150 36.13 30.28 17.33
C PHE A 150 35.54 31.23 18.39
N GLY A 151 35.28 30.74 19.61
CA GLY A 151 34.77 31.54 20.73
C GLY A 151 33.26 31.79 20.68
N GLY A 152 32.51 30.91 20.00
CA GLY A 152 31.06 30.91 20.05
C GLY A 152 30.48 29.85 21.00
N SER A 153 29.17 29.67 20.93
CA SER A 153 28.39 28.75 21.77
C SER A 153 27.48 27.81 20.97
N LEU A 154 27.61 27.78 19.65
CA LEU A 154 26.88 26.86 18.78
C LEU A 154 27.52 25.47 18.87
N GLU A 155 26.76 24.49 19.33
CA GLU A 155 27.20 23.10 19.37
C GLU A 155 27.13 22.48 17.97
N TYR A 156 28.23 21.84 17.55
CA TYR A 156 28.29 21.12 16.28
C TYR A 156 29.08 19.81 16.42
N ASP A 157 28.40 18.68 16.27
CA ASP A 157 29.01 17.36 16.16
C ASP A 157 28.93 16.89 14.70
N HIS A 158 30.10 16.68 14.10
CA HIS A 158 30.21 16.31 12.71
C HIS A 158 29.77 14.87 12.41
N ILE A 159 30.05 13.94 13.32
CA ILE A 159 29.69 12.52 13.14
C ILE A 159 28.19 12.37 13.30
N ASP A 160 27.61 13.04 14.30
CA ASP A 160 26.17 13.11 14.49
C ASP A 160 25.46 13.75 13.29
N TRP A 161 25.97 14.89 12.79
CA TRP A 161 25.48 15.52 11.56
C TRP A 161 25.50 14.55 10.37
N LEU A 162 26.62 13.84 10.16
CA LEU A 162 26.76 12.93 9.03
C LEU A 162 25.78 11.75 9.13
N ASN A 163 25.62 11.15 10.31
CA ASN A 163 24.67 10.06 10.53
C ASN A 163 23.24 10.51 10.25
N LYS A 164 22.85 11.68 10.76
CA LYS A 164 21.54 12.28 10.51
C LYS A 164 21.32 12.55 9.02
N ARG A 165 22.34 13.07 8.32
CA ARG A 165 22.27 13.36 6.89
C ARG A 165 22.08 12.10 6.04
N LEU A 166 22.82 11.03 6.33
CA LEU A 166 22.70 9.74 5.63
C LEU A 166 21.28 9.14 5.78
N VAL A 167 20.73 9.20 6.99
CA VAL A 167 19.36 8.73 7.26
C VAL A 167 18.34 9.58 6.49
N PHE A 168 18.50 10.91 6.52
CA PHE A 168 17.59 11.84 5.86
C PHE A 168 17.57 11.69 4.33
N GLU A 169 18.74 11.59 3.69
CA GLU A 169 18.81 11.42 2.23
C GLU A 169 18.24 10.07 1.79
N LYS A 170 18.61 8.98 2.47
CA LYS A 170 18.06 7.65 2.19
C LYS A 170 16.53 7.67 2.24
N PHE A 171 15.98 8.25 3.30
CA PHE A 171 14.54 8.36 3.48
C PHE A 171 13.84 9.20 2.40
N THR A 172 14.46 10.32 2.01
CA THR A 172 13.94 11.20 0.96
C THR A 172 13.86 10.46 -0.38
N THR A 173 14.95 9.80 -0.78
CA THR A 173 15.05 9.03 -2.03
C THR A 173 14.03 7.89 -2.07
N GLU A 174 13.88 7.14 -0.98
CA GLU A 174 12.90 6.05 -0.89
C GLU A 174 11.47 6.58 -1.01
N SER A 175 11.14 7.66 -0.29
CA SER A 175 9.80 8.26 -0.34
C SER A 175 9.42 8.77 -1.73
N THR A 176 10.37 9.40 -2.44
CA THR A 176 10.14 9.87 -3.82
C THR A 176 9.99 8.72 -4.81
N SER A 177 10.84 7.68 -4.72
CA SER A 177 10.75 6.51 -5.60
C SER A 177 9.38 5.83 -5.50
N LEU A 178 8.84 5.74 -4.28
CA LEU A 178 7.55 5.11 -4.04
C LEU A 178 6.36 5.94 -4.52
N LEU A 179 6.45 7.27 -4.43
CA LEU A 179 5.45 8.15 -5.03
C LEU A 179 5.43 7.99 -6.55
N ASP A 180 6.62 7.94 -7.17
CA ASP A 180 6.75 7.72 -8.60
C ASP A 180 6.21 6.34 -8.99
N GLU A 181 6.59 5.28 -8.28
CA GLU A 181 6.04 3.94 -8.45
C GLU A 181 4.52 3.93 -8.30
N LEU A 182 3.96 4.52 -7.24
CA LEU A 182 2.51 4.56 -7.02
C LEU A 182 1.76 5.38 -8.07
N SER A 183 2.40 6.41 -8.65
CA SER A 183 1.85 7.15 -9.79
C SER A 183 1.74 6.29 -11.04
N VAL A 184 2.69 5.36 -11.23
CA VAL A 184 2.72 4.39 -12.35
C VAL A 184 1.84 3.18 -12.08
N ILE A 185 1.74 2.72 -10.82
CA ILE A 185 1.02 1.52 -10.38
C ILE A 185 -0.51 1.70 -10.35
N ASN A 186 -1.02 2.88 -10.70
CA ASN A 186 -2.44 3.08 -10.98
C ASN A 186 -3.00 2.10 -12.06
N ASP A 187 -2.13 1.37 -12.78
CA ASP A 187 -2.52 0.45 -13.86
C ASP A 187 -2.18 -1.06 -13.70
N GLY A 188 -1.53 -1.59 -12.64
CA GLY A 188 -1.26 -3.07 -12.71
C GLY A 188 -0.51 -3.94 -11.69
N LEU A 189 -0.26 -3.58 -10.42
CA LEU A 189 0.45 -4.52 -9.49
C LEU A 189 -0.46 -5.34 -8.55
N LEU A 190 0.04 -6.53 -8.20
CA LEU A 190 -0.54 -7.49 -7.25
C LEU A 190 -0.40 -7.01 -5.79
N GLU A 191 -1.37 -7.40 -4.97
CA GLU A 191 -1.66 -6.88 -3.62
C GLU A 191 -0.56 -7.10 -2.58
N LYS A 192 0.21 -8.18 -2.74
CA LYS A 192 1.22 -8.64 -1.78
C LYS A 192 2.49 -7.80 -1.83
N ASP A 193 3.01 -7.55 -3.03
CA ASP A 193 4.26 -6.79 -3.22
C ASP A 193 4.10 -5.35 -2.70
N ARG A 194 2.90 -4.78 -2.89
CA ARG A 194 2.53 -3.47 -2.33
C ARG A 194 2.44 -3.45 -0.80
N TYR A 195 1.98 -4.54 -0.18
CA TYR A 195 1.86 -4.64 1.29
C TYR A 195 3.22 -4.78 1.97
N ASP A 196 4.12 -5.53 1.34
CA ASP A 196 5.49 -5.70 1.82
C ASP A 196 6.26 -4.37 1.76
N LEU A 197 6.14 -3.62 0.65
CA LEU A 197 6.72 -2.27 0.49
C LEU A 197 6.21 -1.27 1.55
N LEU A 198 4.91 -1.23 1.82
CA LEU A 198 4.33 -0.33 2.84
C LEU A 198 4.73 -0.71 4.28
N SER A 199 4.81 -2.00 4.56
CA SER A 199 5.21 -2.50 5.88
C SER A 199 6.69 -2.20 6.17
N GLU A 200 7.55 -2.32 5.15
CA GLU A 200 8.98 -2.00 5.28
C GLU A 200 9.20 -0.50 5.60
N LEU A 201 8.39 0.39 5.02
CA LEU A 201 8.46 1.84 5.28
C LEU A 201 7.97 2.24 6.67
N GLN A 202 6.92 1.58 7.17
CA GLN A 202 6.39 1.82 8.51
C GLN A 202 7.39 1.42 9.60
N GLN A 203 8.13 0.33 9.38
CA GLN A 203 9.18 -0.11 10.30
C GLN A 203 10.41 0.79 10.26
N ARG A 204 10.68 1.46 9.13
CA ARG A 204 11.71 2.49 9.00
C ARG A 204 11.31 3.84 9.58
N ARG A 205 10.28 3.89 10.44
CA ARG A 205 9.99 5.07 11.26
C ARG A 205 11.25 5.50 11.99
N PHE A 206 11.49 6.81 11.96
CA PHE A 206 12.59 7.56 12.54
C PHE A 206 12.89 7.17 14.02
N ASN A 207 13.60 6.06 14.25
CA ASN A 207 14.27 5.77 15.51
C ASN A 207 15.57 6.58 15.56
N GLY A 208 15.44 7.90 15.59
CA GLY A 208 16.54 8.84 15.78
C GLY A 208 16.92 9.07 17.24
N SER A 209 16.54 8.17 18.16
CA SER A 209 16.70 8.37 19.60
C SER A 209 17.30 7.15 20.30
N GLU A 210 18.54 6.80 19.98
CA GLU A 210 19.38 5.99 20.87
C GLU A 210 20.71 6.66 21.24
N GLY A 211 20.86 7.96 20.98
CA GLY A 211 22.00 8.75 21.45
C GLY A 211 21.52 9.92 22.30
N GLY A 212 21.76 9.86 23.62
CA GLY A 212 21.51 10.95 24.57
C GLY A 212 22.44 12.15 24.38
N GLY A 213 22.49 12.71 23.17
CA GLY A 213 23.18 13.96 22.84
C GLY A 213 22.20 15.12 22.72
N ALA A 214 22.72 16.35 22.89
CA ALA A 214 21.96 17.58 22.81
C ALA A 214 21.15 17.73 21.49
N PRO A 215 20.07 18.54 21.48
CA PRO A 215 19.26 18.77 20.29
C PRO A 215 20.10 19.35 19.15
N TRP A 216 20.31 18.55 18.11
CA TRP A 216 20.85 19.00 16.83
C TRP A 216 19.95 20.11 16.28
N CYS A 217 20.54 21.15 15.71
CA CYS A 217 19.83 22.26 15.07
C CYS A 217 19.91 22.11 13.55
N PRO A 218 18.93 21.45 12.90
CA PRO A 218 18.88 21.33 11.45
C PRO A 218 18.97 22.71 10.79
N MET A 219 19.46 22.73 9.55
CA MET A 219 19.21 23.91 8.71
C MET A 219 17.69 24.15 8.62
N GLU A 220 17.30 25.41 8.54
CA GLU A 220 15.88 25.83 8.44
C GLU A 220 15.11 25.04 7.38
N GLU A 221 15.78 24.64 6.31
CA GLU A 221 15.21 23.87 5.23
C GLU A 221 15.05 22.37 5.51
N GLU A 222 15.98 21.74 6.22
CA GLU A 222 15.81 20.36 6.70
C GLU A 222 14.66 20.30 7.72
N LEU A 223 14.51 21.35 8.53
CA LEU A 223 13.38 21.53 9.43
C LEU A 223 12.05 21.71 8.66
N LEU A 224 12.07 22.42 7.54
CA LEU A 224 10.90 22.61 6.66
C LEU A 224 10.60 21.38 5.79
N ALA A 225 11.60 20.55 5.49
CA ALA A 225 11.44 19.34 4.69
C ALA A 225 10.78 18.22 5.50
N GLN A 226 11.03 18.12 6.80
CA GLN A 226 10.44 17.07 7.65
C GLN A 226 8.89 17.04 7.62
N PRO A 227 8.16 18.16 7.78
CA PRO A 227 6.71 18.18 7.57
C PRO A 227 6.28 17.87 6.13
N GLN A 228 7.08 18.22 5.13
CA GLN A 228 6.76 17.93 3.73
C GLN A 228 6.78 16.42 3.48
N VAL A 229 7.79 15.71 3.99
CA VAL A 229 7.86 14.26 3.80
C VAL A 229 6.75 13.54 4.59
N LEU A 230 6.39 14.02 5.79
CA LEU A 230 5.23 13.48 6.50
C LEU A 230 3.93 13.65 5.71
N ARG A 231 3.72 14.82 5.08
CA ARG A 231 2.56 15.04 4.20
C ARG A 231 2.55 14.12 2.99
N LEU A 232 3.73 13.83 2.42
CA LEU A 232 3.84 12.88 1.31
C LEU A 232 3.47 11.46 1.75
N LEU A 233 3.89 11.02 2.94
CA LEU A 233 3.49 9.75 3.52
C LEU A 233 1.98 9.67 3.79
N ASP A 234 1.37 10.74 4.32
CA ASP A 234 -0.07 10.80 4.54
C ASP A 234 -0.85 10.73 3.23
N SER A 235 -0.38 11.45 2.20
CA SER A 235 -0.95 11.39 0.85
C SER A 235 -0.84 9.97 0.26
N LEU A 236 0.30 9.29 0.46
CA LEU A 236 0.49 7.91 0.03
C LEU A 236 -0.52 6.97 0.66
N ARG A 237 -0.73 7.13 1.98
CA ARG A 237 -1.66 6.34 2.77
C ARG A 237 -3.09 6.53 2.26
N GLU A 238 -3.49 7.78 2.03
CA GLU A 238 -4.83 8.08 1.55
C GLU A 238 -5.10 7.49 0.16
N GLN A 239 -4.14 7.61 -0.75
CA GLN A 239 -4.24 6.99 -2.08
C GLN A 239 -4.32 5.46 -2.00
N TYR A 240 -3.54 4.84 -1.11
CA TYR A 240 -3.59 3.41 -0.88
C TYR A 240 -4.96 2.95 -0.36
N THR A 241 -5.51 3.65 0.63
CA THR A 241 -6.84 3.36 1.19
C THR A 241 -7.92 3.49 0.13
N ARG A 242 -7.93 4.58 -0.64
CA ARG A 242 -8.88 4.78 -1.75
C ARG A 242 -8.81 3.66 -2.79
N TYR A 243 -7.59 3.23 -3.14
CA TYR A 243 -7.41 2.10 -4.06
C TYR A 243 -7.99 0.79 -3.51
N GLN A 244 -7.74 0.48 -2.23
CA GLN A 244 -8.29 -0.73 -1.60
C GLN A 244 -9.82 -0.71 -1.60
N GLU A 245 -10.43 0.43 -1.26
CA GLU A 245 -11.87 0.59 -1.27
C GLU A 245 -12.44 0.43 -2.68
N ALA A 246 -11.85 1.09 -3.68
CA ALA A 246 -12.28 0.97 -5.08
C ALA A 246 -12.19 -0.47 -5.59
N ARG A 247 -11.13 -1.20 -5.23
CA ARG A 247 -10.98 -2.61 -5.61
C ARG A 247 -11.99 -3.51 -4.90
N ARG A 248 -12.21 -3.30 -3.60
CA ARG A 248 -13.23 -4.05 -2.82
C ARG A 248 -14.62 -3.85 -3.43
N LEU A 249 -14.96 -2.61 -3.78
CA LEU A 249 -16.22 -2.26 -4.44
C LEU A 249 -16.35 -2.93 -5.83
N ARG A 250 -15.29 -2.93 -6.64
CA ARG A 250 -15.29 -3.65 -7.93
C ARG A 250 -15.51 -5.16 -7.76
N SER A 251 -14.81 -5.79 -6.81
CA SER A 251 -14.98 -7.21 -6.54
C SER A 251 -16.41 -7.53 -6.08
N LYS A 252 -16.98 -6.70 -5.20
CA LYS A 252 -18.35 -6.87 -4.71
C LYS A 252 -19.37 -6.71 -5.83
N ARG A 253 -19.21 -5.70 -6.70
CA ARG A 253 -20.06 -5.50 -7.89
C ARG A 253 -20.05 -6.71 -8.83
N SER A 254 -18.86 -7.26 -9.09
CA SER A 254 -18.72 -8.46 -9.93
C SER A 254 -19.45 -9.68 -9.33
N GLN A 255 -19.42 -9.85 -8.00
CA GLN A 255 -20.16 -10.93 -7.33
C GLN A 255 -21.68 -10.73 -7.43
N LEU A 256 -22.15 -9.48 -7.29
CA LEU A 256 -23.57 -9.14 -7.45
C LEU A 256 -24.07 -9.45 -8.87
N GLU A 257 -23.30 -9.04 -9.89
CA GLU A 257 -23.61 -9.33 -11.30
C GLU A 257 -23.66 -10.85 -11.58
N GLU A 258 -22.75 -11.62 -11.00
CA GLU A 258 -22.74 -13.09 -11.14
C GLU A 258 -23.97 -13.74 -10.49
N VAL A 259 -24.32 -13.31 -9.27
CA VAL A 259 -25.53 -13.79 -8.57
C VAL A 259 -26.78 -13.46 -9.35
N HIS A 260 -26.92 -12.21 -9.81
CA HIS A 260 -28.06 -11.77 -10.61
C HIS A 260 -28.20 -12.63 -11.90
N ALA A 261 -27.09 -12.85 -12.61
CA ALA A 261 -27.10 -13.66 -13.83
C ALA A 261 -27.52 -15.11 -13.57
N LYS A 262 -27.03 -15.74 -12.50
CA LYS A 262 -27.40 -17.11 -12.12
C LYS A 262 -28.85 -17.23 -11.66
N VAL A 263 -29.34 -16.29 -10.84
CA VAL A 263 -30.76 -16.23 -10.44
C VAL A 263 -31.65 -16.14 -11.68
N THR A 264 -31.28 -15.28 -12.63
CA THR A 264 -32.02 -15.12 -13.90
C THR A 264 -32.08 -16.44 -14.68
N GLN A 265 -30.99 -17.20 -14.74
CA GLN A 265 -30.97 -18.51 -15.41
C GLN A 265 -31.89 -19.53 -14.73
N VAL A 266 -31.85 -19.63 -13.40
CA VAL A 266 -32.70 -20.56 -12.64
C VAL A 266 -34.18 -20.22 -12.86
N VAL A 267 -34.54 -18.95 -12.75
CA VAL A 267 -35.92 -18.49 -12.95
C VAL A 267 -36.39 -18.78 -14.38
N GLN A 268 -35.59 -18.44 -15.40
CA GLN A 268 -35.95 -18.67 -16.79
C GLN A 268 -36.17 -20.16 -17.11
N TRP A 269 -35.34 -21.04 -16.55
CA TRP A 269 -35.50 -22.47 -16.77
C TRP A 269 -36.74 -23.02 -16.07
N LEU A 270 -36.94 -22.69 -14.79
CA LEU A 270 -38.05 -23.20 -13.99
C LEU A 270 -39.40 -22.67 -14.48
N GLU A 271 -39.50 -21.40 -14.88
CA GLU A 271 -40.75 -20.83 -15.40
C GLU A 271 -41.01 -21.15 -16.87
N GLY A 272 -39.97 -21.51 -17.64
CA GLY A 272 -40.08 -21.96 -19.03
C GLY A 272 -40.05 -23.48 -19.13
N PRO A 273 -38.92 -24.09 -19.58
CA PRO A 273 -38.80 -25.52 -19.82
C PRO A 273 -39.34 -26.43 -18.71
N GLY A 274 -38.99 -26.17 -17.44
CA GLY A 274 -39.44 -27.00 -16.31
C GLY A 274 -40.97 -26.96 -16.14
N CYS A 275 -41.56 -25.76 -16.24
CA CYS A 275 -43.02 -25.62 -16.19
C CYS A 275 -43.72 -26.31 -17.38
N ASP A 276 -43.14 -26.22 -18.59
CA ASP A 276 -43.70 -26.84 -19.79
C ASP A 276 -43.64 -28.38 -19.73
N GLN A 277 -42.58 -28.94 -19.16
CA GLN A 277 -42.50 -30.38 -18.88
C GLN A 277 -43.65 -30.83 -17.98
N LEU A 278 -43.91 -30.13 -16.88
CA LEU A 278 -44.99 -30.50 -15.96
C LEU A 278 -46.39 -30.31 -16.56
N LYS A 279 -46.61 -29.28 -17.38
CA LYS A 279 -47.88 -29.07 -18.09
C LYS A 279 -48.16 -30.15 -19.13
N THR A 280 -47.13 -30.59 -19.86
CA THR A 280 -47.28 -31.60 -20.91
C THR A 280 -47.38 -33.02 -20.34
N SER A 281 -46.76 -33.27 -19.19
CA SER A 281 -46.89 -34.51 -18.43
C SER A 281 -48.12 -34.48 -17.51
N GLY A 282 -49.34 -34.44 -18.06
CA GLY A 282 -50.59 -34.44 -17.28
C GLY A 282 -51.23 -35.82 -17.06
N ALA A 283 -50.84 -36.84 -17.84
CA ALA A 283 -51.48 -38.16 -17.82
C ALA A 283 -51.15 -38.97 -16.55
N ILE A 284 -52.08 -39.85 -16.16
CA ILE A 284 -51.97 -40.76 -14.99
C ILE A 284 -51.99 -42.27 -15.36
N GLY A 285 -52.33 -42.59 -16.62
CA GLY A 285 -52.38 -43.95 -17.15
C GLY A 285 -53.72 -44.67 -16.93
N ASP A 286 -54.14 -45.48 -17.90
CA ASP A 286 -55.38 -46.28 -17.86
C ASP A 286 -55.16 -47.73 -17.38
N SER A 287 -53.91 -48.12 -17.17
CA SER A 287 -53.48 -49.44 -16.71
C SER A 287 -52.32 -49.34 -15.72
N LEU A 288 -52.09 -50.42 -14.97
CA LEU A 288 -50.96 -50.50 -14.03
C LEU A 288 -49.62 -50.25 -14.73
N ARG A 289 -49.44 -50.85 -15.92
CA ARG A 289 -48.20 -50.73 -16.70
C ARG A 289 -47.98 -49.30 -17.19
N GLU A 290 -49.00 -48.67 -17.77
CA GLU A 290 -48.87 -47.29 -18.26
C GLU A 290 -48.62 -46.31 -17.11
N SER A 291 -49.24 -46.51 -15.94
CA SER A 291 -49.02 -45.69 -14.75
C SER A 291 -47.61 -45.85 -14.17
N GLN A 292 -47.00 -47.03 -14.29
CA GLN A 292 -45.58 -47.28 -13.94
C GLN A 292 -44.63 -46.62 -14.94
N ASP A 293 -44.91 -46.71 -16.24
CA ASP A 293 -44.10 -46.05 -17.28
C ASP A 293 -44.12 -44.52 -17.10
N LEU A 294 -45.28 -43.94 -16.78
CA LEU A 294 -45.43 -42.50 -16.48
C LEU A 294 -44.73 -42.08 -15.18
N GLN A 295 -44.60 -42.96 -14.19
CA GLN A 295 -43.84 -42.72 -12.96
C GLN A 295 -42.33 -42.66 -13.25
N HIS A 296 -41.80 -43.58 -14.05
CA HIS A 296 -40.39 -43.51 -14.46
C HIS A 296 -40.08 -42.26 -15.28
N GLN A 297 -41.02 -41.80 -16.13
CA GLN A 297 -40.89 -40.52 -16.82
C GLN A 297 -40.88 -39.34 -15.85
N HIS A 298 -41.71 -39.39 -14.80
CA HIS A 298 -41.74 -38.35 -13.77
C HIS A 298 -40.45 -38.29 -12.94
N GLU A 299 -39.87 -39.44 -12.58
CA GLU A 299 -38.58 -39.53 -11.89
C GLU A 299 -37.45 -38.86 -12.71
N LEU A 300 -37.50 -38.97 -14.04
CA LEU A 300 -36.54 -38.29 -14.92
C LEU A 300 -36.72 -36.76 -14.89
N ILE A 301 -37.96 -36.28 -14.82
CA ILE A 301 -38.26 -34.84 -14.67
C ILE A 301 -37.77 -34.35 -13.30
N GLU A 302 -38.06 -35.09 -12.23
CA GLU A 302 -37.58 -34.76 -10.87
C GLU A 302 -36.05 -34.66 -10.82
N SER A 303 -35.35 -35.59 -11.49
CA SER A 303 -33.89 -35.55 -11.60
C SER A 303 -33.40 -34.25 -12.24
N GLN A 304 -34.00 -33.82 -13.36
CA GLN A 304 -33.63 -32.55 -14.01
C GLN A 304 -33.91 -31.33 -13.12
N HIS A 305 -35.03 -31.32 -12.39
CA HIS A 305 -35.33 -30.24 -11.44
C HIS A 305 -34.37 -30.23 -10.23
N SER A 306 -33.90 -31.39 -9.79
CA SER A 306 -32.98 -31.50 -8.64
C SER A 306 -31.65 -30.77 -8.86
N GLU A 307 -31.14 -30.75 -10.10
CA GLU A 307 -29.94 -29.99 -10.46
C GLU A 307 -30.14 -28.49 -10.21
N TRP A 308 -31.30 -27.95 -10.57
CA TRP A 308 -31.64 -26.54 -10.35
C TRP A 308 -31.93 -26.22 -8.88
N PHE A 309 -32.48 -27.15 -8.12
CA PHE A 309 -32.65 -26.99 -6.67
C PHE A 309 -31.30 -26.99 -5.91
N ALA A 310 -30.28 -27.70 -6.40
CA ALA A 310 -28.93 -27.56 -5.86
C ALA A 310 -28.37 -26.15 -6.07
N VAL A 311 -28.50 -25.61 -7.29
CA VAL A 311 -28.10 -24.22 -7.61
C VAL A 311 -28.85 -23.21 -6.75
N TYR A 312 -30.13 -23.43 -6.47
CA TYR A 312 -30.93 -22.61 -5.55
C TYR A 312 -30.32 -22.52 -4.14
N VAL A 313 -29.85 -23.63 -3.57
CA VAL A 313 -29.23 -23.64 -2.23
C VAL A 313 -27.93 -22.85 -2.25
N GLU A 314 -27.08 -23.08 -3.25
CA GLU A 314 -25.81 -22.37 -3.41
C GLU A 314 -26.02 -20.84 -3.56
N LEU A 315 -26.99 -20.43 -4.37
CA LEU A 315 -27.32 -19.01 -4.57
C LEU A 315 -27.83 -18.35 -3.29
N ASN A 316 -28.66 -19.03 -2.50
CA ASN A 316 -29.12 -18.50 -1.22
C ASN A 316 -27.96 -18.31 -0.23
N GLN A 317 -26.98 -19.20 -0.23
CA GLN A 317 -25.79 -19.04 0.59
C GLN A 317 -24.94 -17.84 0.13
N GLN A 318 -24.78 -17.65 -1.18
CA GLN A 318 -24.07 -16.50 -1.76
C GLN A 318 -24.79 -15.17 -1.45
N ILE A 319 -26.12 -15.12 -1.61
CA ILE A 319 -26.94 -13.94 -1.29
C ILE A 319 -26.83 -13.61 0.20
N ALA A 320 -26.93 -14.61 1.09
CA ALA A 320 -26.79 -14.41 2.53
C ALA A 320 -25.42 -13.82 2.91
N ALA A 321 -24.35 -14.27 2.25
CA ALA A 321 -23.02 -13.71 2.45
C ALA A 321 -22.94 -12.23 2.04
N LEU A 322 -23.52 -11.86 0.89
CA LEU A 322 -23.54 -10.48 0.39
C LEU A 322 -24.40 -9.54 1.26
N LEU A 323 -25.50 -10.03 1.81
CA LEU A 323 -26.40 -9.25 2.69
C LEU A 323 -25.71 -8.81 3.98
N SER A 324 -24.72 -9.56 4.48
CA SER A 324 -24.02 -9.26 5.74
C SER A 324 -23.14 -7.99 5.73
N GLY A 325 -22.90 -7.39 4.55
CA GLY A 325 -22.03 -6.21 4.39
C GLY A 325 -22.45 -5.26 3.26
N GLY A 326 -23.74 -5.26 2.90
CA GLY A 326 -24.36 -4.49 1.83
C GLY A 326 -24.71 -3.04 2.21
N GLU A 327 -24.77 -2.14 1.23
CA GLU A 327 -25.52 -0.88 1.38
C GLU A 327 -27.03 -1.16 1.29
N GLU A 328 -27.90 -0.29 1.83
CA GLU A 328 -29.34 -0.56 1.90
C GLU A 328 -29.98 -0.87 0.53
N GLU A 329 -29.57 -0.17 -0.53
CA GLU A 329 -30.09 -0.37 -1.89
C GLU A 329 -29.69 -1.73 -2.48
N GLU A 330 -28.42 -2.11 -2.34
CA GLU A 330 -27.92 -3.42 -2.78
C GLU A 330 -28.55 -4.57 -1.97
N GLN A 331 -28.78 -4.36 -0.67
CA GLN A 331 -29.45 -5.34 0.17
C GLN A 331 -30.90 -5.55 -0.26
N GLU A 332 -31.59 -4.49 -0.68
CA GLU A 332 -32.96 -4.60 -1.16
C GLU A 332 -33.03 -5.36 -2.49
N GLU A 333 -32.13 -5.06 -3.43
CA GLU A 333 -32.02 -5.82 -4.70
C GLU A 333 -31.76 -7.32 -4.44
N LEU A 334 -30.84 -7.64 -3.54
CA LEU A 334 -30.53 -9.02 -3.16
C LEU A 334 -31.73 -9.74 -2.50
N ARG A 335 -32.53 -9.03 -1.68
CA ARG A 335 -33.75 -9.59 -1.09
C ARG A 335 -34.81 -9.87 -2.15
N LEU A 336 -34.96 -8.98 -3.13
CA LEU A 336 -35.89 -9.19 -4.25
C LEU A 336 -35.49 -10.42 -5.09
N LEU A 337 -34.20 -10.55 -5.41
CA LEU A 337 -33.68 -11.73 -6.12
C LEU A 337 -33.89 -13.02 -5.32
N GLN A 338 -33.62 -12.98 -4.00
CA GLN A 338 -33.86 -14.11 -3.11
C GLN A 338 -35.34 -14.52 -3.09
N GLN A 339 -36.24 -13.55 -2.95
CA GLN A 339 -37.67 -13.80 -2.92
C GLN A 339 -38.16 -14.41 -4.24
N GLN A 340 -37.77 -13.83 -5.38
CA GLN A 340 -38.13 -14.34 -6.70
C GLN A 340 -37.65 -15.79 -6.89
N LEU A 341 -36.41 -16.07 -6.50
CA LEU A 341 -35.82 -17.39 -6.57
C LEU A 341 -36.59 -18.41 -5.70
N SER A 342 -36.88 -18.07 -4.44
CA SER A 342 -37.67 -18.91 -3.53
C SER A 342 -39.07 -19.20 -4.06
N ASP A 343 -39.79 -18.17 -4.53
CA ASP A 343 -41.16 -18.32 -5.01
C ASP A 343 -41.27 -19.30 -6.18
N VAL A 344 -40.35 -19.20 -7.15
CA VAL A 344 -40.33 -20.09 -8.32
C VAL A 344 -39.97 -21.52 -7.92
N CYS A 345 -38.96 -21.71 -7.06
CA CYS A 345 -38.56 -23.05 -6.61
C CYS A 345 -39.66 -23.76 -5.82
N TYR A 346 -40.30 -23.07 -4.85
CA TYR A 346 -41.39 -23.66 -4.07
C TYR A 346 -42.59 -24.03 -4.94
N ARG A 347 -42.94 -23.20 -5.92
CA ARG A 347 -44.05 -23.48 -6.85
C ARG A 347 -43.79 -24.75 -7.66
N GLN A 348 -42.58 -24.91 -8.18
CA GLN A 348 -42.19 -26.09 -8.96
C GLN A 348 -42.13 -27.35 -8.11
N ALA A 349 -41.56 -27.27 -6.90
CA ALA A 349 -41.51 -28.39 -5.96
C ALA A 349 -42.93 -28.92 -5.62
N ASN A 350 -43.86 -28.01 -5.33
CA ASN A 350 -45.25 -28.39 -5.05
C ASN A 350 -45.94 -29.07 -6.24
N GLN A 351 -45.64 -28.65 -7.48
CA GLN A 351 -46.20 -29.28 -8.68
C GLN A 351 -45.66 -30.69 -8.90
N LEU A 352 -44.36 -30.89 -8.67
CA LEU A 352 -43.71 -32.21 -8.73
C LEU A 352 -44.34 -33.16 -7.69
N GLU A 353 -44.38 -32.74 -6.42
CA GLU A 353 -44.94 -33.54 -5.32
C GLU A 353 -46.41 -33.90 -5.55
N HIS A 354 -47.20 -32.95 -6.04
CA HIS A 354 -48.59 -33.20 -6.38
C HIS A 354 -48.74 -34.27 -7.47
N ARG A 355 -47.95 -34.18 -8.55
CA ARG A 355 -47.96 -35.17 -9.63
C ARG A 355 -47.50 -36.54 -9.12
N GLN A 356 -46.45 -36.60 -8.32
CA GLN A 356 -45.96 -37.84 -7.71
C GLN A 356 -47.06 -38.53 -6.91
N THR A 357 -47.79 -37.77 -6.08
CA THR A 357 -48.91 -38.27 -5.28
C THR A 357 -50.05 -38.81 -6.16
N LEU A 358 -50.36 -38.14 -7.27
CA LEU A 358 -51.39 -38.59 -8.22
C LEU A 358 -51.00 -39.90 -8.91
N LEU A 359 -49.74 -40.03 -9.37
CA LEU A 359 -49.25 -41.24 -10.01
C LEU A 359 -49.22 -42.44 -9.05
N GLN A 360 -48.74 -42.24 -7.82
CA GLN A 360 -48.79 -43.27 -6.77
C GLN A 360 -50.22 -43.71 -6.45
N SER A 361 -51.17 -42.78 -6.43
CA SER A 361 -52.59 -43.07 -6.24
C SER A 361 -53.17 -43.88 -7.40
N ALA A 362 -52.82 -43.54 -8.65
CA ALA A 362 -53.25 -44.26 -9.84
C ALA A 362 -52.70 -45.70 -9.88
N GLN A 363 -51.42 -45.89 -9.55
CA GLN A 363 -50.82 -47.22 -9.45
C GLN A 363 -51.50 -48.06 -8.36
N SER A 364 -51.77 -47.47 -7.20
CA SER A 364 -52.48 -48.14 -6.10
C SER A 364 -53.90 -48.55 -6.52
N PHE A 365 -54.60 -47.69 -7.25
CA PHE A 365 -55.93 -47.98 -7.79
C PHE A 365 -55.89 -49.15 -8.77
N HIS A 366 -55.01 -49.10 -9.78
CA HIS A 366 -54.90 -50.17 -10.79
C HIS A 366 -54.38 -51.48 -10.21
N GLY A 367 -53.44 -51.44 -9.28
CA GLY A 367 -52.93 -52.62 -8.57
C GLY A 367 -54.00 -53.30 -7.72
N SER A 368 -54.80 -52.52 -6.97
CA SER A 368 -55.89 -53.07 -6.15
C SER A 368 -57.09 -53.55 -6.98
N TYR A 369 -57.32 -52.98 -8.17
CA TYR A 369 -58.33 -53.47 -9.12
C TYR A 369 -57.93 -54.80 -9.76
N PHE A 370 -56.64 -54.99 -10.04
CA PHE A 370 -56.09 -56.28 -10.49
C PHE A 370 -56.19 -57.34 -9.39
N ASP A 371 -55.82 -57.02 -8.15
CA ASP A 371 -55.94 -57.96 -7.02
C ASP A 371 -57.40 -58.39 -6.78
N LYS A 372 -58.36 -57.45 -6.84
CA LYS A 372 -59.79 -57.78 -6.66
C LYS A 372 -60.39 -58.57 -7.83
N ASN A 373 -59.95 -58.33 -9.07
CA ASN A 373 -60.39 -59.12 -10.22
C ASN A 373 -59.74 -60.50 -10.25
N ILE A 374 -58.49 -60.64 -9.79
CA ILE A 374 -57.88 -61.95 -9.55
C ILE A 374 -58.67 -62.69 -8.47
N ILE A 375 -59.04 -62.04 -7.35
CA ILE A 375 -59.91 -62.67 -6.34
C ILE A 375 -61.28 -63.04 -6.92
N PHE A 376 -61.86 -62.25 -7.82
CA PHE A 376 -63.18 -62.57 -8.42
C PHE A 376 -63.10 -63.72 -9.45
N VAL A 377 -62.01 -63.78 -10.23
CA VAL A 377 -61.73 -64.89 -11.17
C VAL A 377 -61.32 -66.14 -10.42
N ASP A 378 -60.51 -66.02 -9.36
CA ASP A 378 -60.12 -67.12 -8.47
C ASP A 378 -61.29 -67.60 -7.63
N CYS A 379 -62.24 -66.75 -7.22
CA CYS A 379 -63.49 -67.21 -6.61
C CYS A 379 -64.38 -67.95 -7.62
N TYR A 380 -64.41 -67.54 -8.90
CA TYR A 380 -65.18 -68.24 -9.93
C TYR A 380 -64.55 -69.59 -10.32
N THR A 381 -63.22 -69.73 -10.25
CA THR A 381 -62.52 -71.00 -10.48
C THR A 381 -62.45 -71.87 -9.21
N SER A 382 -62.48 -71.28 -8.01
CA SER A 382 -62.36 -71.98 -6.73
C SER A 382 -63.69 -72.41 -6.09
N VAL A 383 -64.86 -72.00 -6.61
CA VAL A 383 -66.16 -72.61 -6.21
C VAL A 383 -66.29 -74.08 -6.66
N HIS A 384 -65.30 -74.63 -7.37
CA HIS A 384 -65.24 -76.05 -7.69
C HIS A 384 -64.31 -76.92 -6.83
N VAL A 385 -63.61 -76.39 -5.83
CA VAL A 385 -62.75 -77.22 -4.97
C VAL A 385 -62.78 -76.75 -3.51
N SER A 386 -63.70 -77.37 -2.77
CA SER A 386 -63.55 -77.89 -1.40
C SER A 386 -62.67 -77.13 -0.40
N ASP A 387 -63.35 -76.53 0.58
CA ASP A 387 -63.10 -76.60 2.03
C ASP A 387 -61.70 -77.04 2.49
N THR A 388 -60.97 -76.18 3.22
CA THR A 388 -60.71 -76.33 4.68
C THR A 388 -59.52 -75.49 5.20
N LEU A 389 -59.70 -74.91 6.40
CA LEU A 389 -58.70 -74.58 7.44
C LEU A 389 -57.78 -73.35 7.19
N SER A 390 -58.01 -72.19 7.81
CA SER A 390 -57.90 -71.78 9.22
C SER A 390 -56.53 -71.22 9.65
N LEU A 391 -56.59 -69.94 10.08
CA LEU A 391 -55.85 -69.28 11.17
C LEU A 391 -54.37 -68.93 11.02
N GLY A 392 -54.06 -67.65 11.26
CA GLY A 392 -52.76 -67.23 11.80
C GLY A 392 -52.33 -65.79 11.47
N CYS A 393 -52.90 -64.79 12.13
CA CYS A 393 -52.30 -63.45 12.20
C CYS A 393 -50.96 -63.50 12.96
N ASN A 394 -49.92 -62.80 12.47
CA ASN A 394 -49.21 -61.86 13.34
C ASN A 394 -48.39 -60.80 12.60
N VAL A 395 -48.42 -59.62 13.20
CA VAL A 395 -47.87 -58.33 12.79
C VAL A 395 -46.43 -58.20 13.25
N SER A 396 -45.58 -57.49 12.49
CA SER A 396 -44.61 -56.50 13.03
C SER A 396 -43.81 -55.80 11.92
N ARG A 397 -44.14 -54.52 11.71
CA ARG A 397 -43.22 -53.42 11.28
C ARG A 397 -42.69 -52.78 12.59
N PRO A 398 -41.53 -52.06 12.62
CA PRO A 398 -41.46 -50.75 11.95
C PRO A 398 -40.04 -50.32 11.49
N LEU A 399 -39.95 -49.19 10.76
CA LEU A 399 -39.25 -47.98 11.21
C LEU A 399 -39.35 -46.84 10.18
N ARG A 400 -39.63 -45.64 10.73
CA ARG A 400 -39.56 -44.30 10.13
C ARG A 400 -38.12 -43.90 9.84
N TRP A 401 -37.92 -42.96 8.92
CA TRP A 401 -36.86 -41.96 9.02
C TRP A 401 -37.36 -40.60 8.53
N ASP A 402 -36.94 -39.57 9.29
CA ASP A 402 -37.02 -38.13 9.00
C ASP A 402 -36.10 -37.74 7.83
#